data_AF-A0A5N5HG16-F1
#
_entry.id   AF-A0A5N5HG16-F1
#
_cell.length_a   1.000
_cell.length_b   1.000
_cell.length_c   1.000
_cell.angle_alpha   90.00
_cell.angle_beta   90.00
_cell.angle_gamma   90.00
#
_symmetry.space_group_name_H-M   'P 1'
#
loop_
_entity.id
_entity.type
_entity.pdbx_description
1 polymer ?
#
loop_
_entity_poly.entity_id
_entity_poly.type
_entity_poly.pdbx_seq_one_letter_code
_entity_poly.pdbx_strand_id
1 'polypeptide(L)' 'MDSSSSRTAQIECRWGKYVWPELLGDEGTVAEATIKRENSTVNVEIVVERTIVPADF' A
#
# COMPACT_ATOMS: atom_id res chain seq x y z
N MET A 1 29.80 20.94 0.87
CA MET A 1 28.58 21.50 0.27
C MET A 1 28.44 20.83 -1.08
N ASP A 2 27.60 19.85 -1.31
CA ASP A 2 26.69 19.08 -0.47
C ASP A 2 26.81 17.61 -0.91
N SER A 3 26.29 16.72 -0.08
CA SER A 3 26.46 15.29 -0.20
C SER A 3 25.72 14.75 -1.42
N SER A 4 26.47 14.08 -2.29
CA SER A 4 25.92 13.03 -3.14
C SER A 4 25.27 11.97 -2.24
N SER A 5 23.95 11.94 -2.19
CA SER A 5 23.24 10.71 -1.81
C SER A 5 21.84 10.73 -2.39
N SER A 6 21.67 9.85 -3.38
CA SER A 6 20.43 9.34 -3.93
C SER A 6 19.37 10.38 -4.29
N ARG A 7 19.36 10.70 -5.59
CA ARG A 7 18.11 10.69 -6.36
C ARG A 7 17.52 9.27 -6.25
N THR A 8 16.99 8.90 -5.09
CA THR A 8 15.98 7.84 -5.03
C THR A 8 14.88 8.42 -5.88
N ALA A 9 14.73 7.88 -7.09
CA ALA A 9 13.63 8.22 -7.95
C ALA A 9 12.38 8.08 -7.09
N GLN A 10 11.83 9.23 -6.68
CA GLN A 10 10.41 9.38 -6.55
C GLN A 10 9.90 9.09 -7.96
N ILE A 11 9.80 7.80 -8.29
CA ILE A 11 8.76 7.32 -9.16
C ILE A 11 7.52 7.74 -8.39
N GLU A 12 7.09 8.97 -8.61
CA GLU A 12 5.73 9.37 -8.37
C GLU A 12 4.92 8.39 -9.20
N CYS A 13 4.53 7.28 -8.58
CA CYS A 13 3.51 6.42 -9.13
C CYS A 13 2.33 7.35 -9.34
N ARG A 14 2.05 7.64 -10.61
CA ARG A 14 0.97 8.52 -11.07
C ARG A 14 -0.41 8.06 -10.57
N TRP A 15 -0.47 6.96 -9.82
CA TRP A 15 -1.59 6.07 -9.49
C TRP A 15 -1.88 6.01 -7.98
N GLY A 16 -1.30 6.92 -7.19
CA GLY A 16 -1.50 6.96 -5.74
C GLY A 16 -0.64 5.97 -4.96
N LYS A 17 -0.87 5.91 -3.64
CA LYS A 17 -0.17 5.01 -2.72
C LYS A 17 -0.57 3.55 -2.99
N TYR A 18 0.37 2.62 -2.82
CA TYR A 18 0.20 1.19 -3.12
C TYR A 18 0.70 0.24 -2.01
N VAL A 19 1.34 0.76 -0.96
CA VAL A 19 1.76 0.00 0.22
C VAL A 19 1.45 0.79 1.49
N TRP A 20 1.00 0.10 2.53
CA TRP A 20 0.64 0.67 3.84
C TRP A 20 1.28 -0.14 4.98
N PRO A 21 2.62 -0.09 5.15
CA PRO A 21 3.30 -0.83 6.22
C PRO A 21 2.83 -0.42 7.62
N GLU A 22 2.33 0.80 7.80
CA GLU A 22 1.82 1.34 9.06
C GLU A 22 0.52 0.70 9.54
N LEU A 23 -0.22 0.01 8.67
CA LEU A 23 -1.47 -0.68 9.04
C LEU A 23 -1.22 -2.10 9.60
N LEU A 24 0.03 -2.54 9.67
CA LEU A 24 0.38 -3.81 10.28
C LEU A 24 0.05 -3.81 11.77
N GLY A 25 -0.84 -4.72 12.18
CA GLY A 25 -1.33 -4.84 13.55
C GLY A 25 -2.72 -4.23 13.79
N ASP A 26 -3.24 -3.47 12.82
CA ASP A 26 -4.60 -2.95 12.87
C ASP A 26 -5.64 -4.03 12.54
N GLU A 27 -6.89 -3.80 12.95
CA GLU A 27 -8.02 -4.61 12.50
C GLU A 27 -8.21 -4.44 10.98
N GLY A 28 -8.51 -5.53 10.26
CA GLY A 28 -8.64 -5.52 8.81
C GLY A 28 -9.66 -4.50 8.28
N THR A 29 -10.73 -4.22 9.03
CA THR A 29 -11.76 -3.22 8.69
C THR A 29 -11.23 -1.78 8.79
N VAL A 30 -10.37 -1.50 9.77
CA VAL A 30 -9.68 -0.21 9.93
C VAL A 30 -8.66 -0.01 8.81
N ALA A 31 -7.93 -1.06 8.47
CA ALA A 31 -6.98 -1.05 7.36
C ALA A 31 -7.68 -0.81 6.01
N GLU A 32 -8.80 -1.51 5.75
CA GLU A 32 -9.62 -1.33 4.56
C GLU A 32 -10.13 0.10 4.40
N ALA A 33 -10.72 0.67 5.46
CA ALA A 33 -11.22 2.04 5.44
C ALA A 33 -10.11 3.05 5.17
N THR A 34 -8.91 2.82 5.71
CA THR A 34 -7.74 3.69 5.48
C THR A 34 -7.25 3.60 4.04
N ILE A 35 -7.11 2.40 3.49
CA ILE A 35 -6.67 2.19 2.09
C ILE A 35 -7.65 2.85 1.12
N LYS A 36 -8.96 2.60 1.27
CA LYS A 36 -9.99 3.20 0.39
C LYS A 36 -10.02 4.73 0.47
N ARG A 37 -9.73 5.30 1.63
CA ARG A 37 -9.64 6.76 1.83
C ARG A 37 -8.40 7.36 1.17
N GLU A 38 -7.26 6.68 1.21
CA GLU A 38 -6.00 7.16 0.65
C GLU A 38 -5.86 6.87 -0.85
N ASN A 39 -6.46 5.77 -1.32
CA ASN A 39 -6.51 5.41 -2.72
C ASN A 39 -7.87 4.78 -3.06
N SER A 40 -8.80 5.60 -3.57
CA SER A 40 -10.13 5.13 -3.98
C SER A 40 -10.13 4.35 -5.29
N THR A 41 -8.98 4.23 -5.96
CA THR A 41 -8.85 3.50 -7.23
C THR A 41 -8.57 2.01 -7.04
N VAL A 42 -8.31 1.55 -5.81
CA VAL A 42 -8.05 0.14 -5.49
C VAL A 42 -9.28 -0.53 -4.88
N ASN A 43 -9.45 -1.82 -5.19
CA ASN A 43 -10.35 -2.71 -4.45
C ASN A 43 -9.59 -3.34 -3.28
N VAL A 44 -10.26 -3.52 -2.14
CA VAL A 44 -9.64 -4.10 -0.94
C VAL A 44 -10.44 -5.31 -0.50
N GLU A 45 -9.74 -6.41 -0.27
CA GLU A 45 -10.29 -7.66 0.22
C GLU A 45 -9.57 -8.07 1.50
N ILE A 46 -10.33 -8.37 2.56
CA ILE A 46 -9.78 -8.88 3.82
C ILE A 46 -9.66 -10.39 3.69
N VAL A 47 -8.44 -10.88 3.80
CA VAL A 47 -8.11 -12.29 3.60
C VAL A 47 -7.49 -12.86 4.88
N VAL A 48 -7.95 -14.04 5.30
CA VAL A 48 -7.35 -14.74 6.44
C VAL A 48 -5.96 -15.24 6.05
N GLU A 49 -5.00 -15.15 6.96
CA GLU A 49 -3.65 -15.65 6.75
C GLU A 49 -3.68 -17.11 6.24
N ARG A 50 -2.82 -17.45 5.26
CA ARG A 50 -2.73 -18.75 4.59
C ARG A 50 -3.87 -19.10 3.62
N THR A 51 -4.79 -18.19 3.35
CA THR A 51 -5.74 -18.35 2.22
C THR A 51 -4.97 -18.24 0.91
N ILE A 52 -5.26 -19.15 -0.04
CA ILE A 52 -4.65 -19.13 -1.38
C ILE A 52 -5.34 -18.04 -2.20
N VAL A 53 -4.57 -17.05 -2.63
CA VAL A 53 -5.02 -15.94 -3.50
C VAL A 53 -4.39 -16.13 -4.89
N PRO A 54 -5.09 -15.79 -5.98
CA PRO A 54 -4.49 -15.68 -7.32
C PRO A 54 -3.22 -14.82 -7.32
N ALA A 55 -2.26 -15.16 -8.18
CA ALA A 55 -0.96 -14.50 -8.25
C ALA A 55 -0.89 -13.37 -9.32
N ASP A 56 -2.05 -12.86 -9.76
CA ASP A 56 -2.17 -11.77 -10.72
C ASP A 56 -2.04 -10.37 -10.07
N PHE A 57 -1.67 -9.37 -10.89
CA PHE A 57 -1.42 -7.97 -10.51
C PHE A 57 -2.03 -7.00 -11.52
#